data_AF-A0A2W5GB04-F1
#
_entry.id   AF-A0A2W5GB04-F1
#
_cell.length_a   1.000
_cell.length_b   1.000
_cell.length_c   1.000
_cell.angle_alpha   90.00
_cell.angle_beta   90.00
_cell.angle_gamma   90.00
#
_symmetry.space_group_name_H-M   'P 1'
#
loop_
_entity.id
_entity.type
_entity.pdbx_description
1 polymer ?
#
loop_
_entity_poly.entity_id
_entity_poly.type
_entity_poly.pdbx_seq_one_letter_code
_entity_poly.pdbx_strand_id
1 'polypeptide(L)'
;MFSQLFQKRKSERLSKLEYWKEWDLFELFEDLHKAEKLLAEIVNNNNEFNKFKSDFIEELYEIEGDNVADFTKICYWFAPKKEWETFCGQSGQNLGLNIYNITNKWKRNHGT
;
A
#
# COMPACT_ATOMS: atom_id res chain seq x y z
N MET A 1 -24.69 11.70 -38.00
CA MET A 1 -25.22 10.56 -37.24
C MET A 1 -24.08 9.59 -36.98
N PHE A 2 -23.56 9.56 -35.75
CA PHE A 2 -22.73 8.46 -35.25
C PHE A 2 -23.11 8.24 -33.80
N SER A 3 -24.06 7.34 -33.61
CA SER A 3 -24.43 6.77 -32.32
C SER A 3 -23.48 5.62 -32.03
N GLN A 4 -22.52 5.82 -31.13
CA GLN A 4 -21.95 4.72 -30.36
C GLN A 4 -22.23 4.99 -28.89
N LEU A 5 -23.26 4.29 -28.44
CA LEU A 5 -23.67 4.17 -27.05
C LEU A 5 -22.46 3.73 -26.24
N PHE A 6 -21.92 4.65 -25.43
CA PHE A 6 -21.19 4.27 -24.24
C PHE A 6 -22.15 3.46 -23.39
N GLN A 7 -22.13 2.13 -23.54
CA GLN A 7 -22.65 1.23 -22.54
C GLN A 7 -21.83 1.51 -21.28
N LYS A 8 -22.36 2.40 -20.43
CA LYS A 8 -22.04 2.43 -19.01
C LYS A 8 -22.27 1.00 -18.55
N ARG A 9 -21.20 0.22 -18.46
CA ARG A 9 -21.20 -0.98 -17.64
C ARG A 9 -21.73 -0.49 -16.31
N LYS A 10 -22.88 -1.02 -15.86
CA LYS A 10 -23.30 -0.86 -14.47
C LYS A 10 -22.05 -1.22 -13.66
N SER A 11 -21.46 -0.24 -12.99
CA SER A 11 -20.43 -0.53 -12.00
C SER A 11 -21.18 -1.25 -10.89
N GLU A 12 -21.33 -2.56 -11.03
CA GLU A 12 -21.54 -3.42 -9.89
C GLU A 12 -20.40 -3.05 -8.93
N ARG A 13 -20.74 -2.32 -7.87
CA ARG A 13 -19.79 -2.04 -6.80
C ARG A 13 -19.33 -3.41 -6.33
N LEU A 14 -18.08 -3.75 -6.64
CA LEU A 14 -17.43 -4.94 -6.11
C LEU A 14 -17.70 -4.98 -4.61
N SER A 15 -18.08 -6.15 -4.10
CA SER A 15 -18.06 -6.36 -2.66
C SER A 15 -16.63 -6.13 -2.13
N LYS A 16 -16.48 -5.83 -0.83
CA LYS A 16 -15.16 -5.62 -0.22
C LYS A 16 -14.20 -6.78 -0.55
N LEU A 17 -14.68 -8.02 -0.49
CA LEU A 17 -13.89 -9.21 -0.82
C LEU A 17 -13.47 -9.30 -2.28
N GLU A 18 -14.37 -8.97 -3.22
CA GLU A 18 -14.03 -8.98 -4.65
C GLU A 18 -13.03 -7.89 -5.00
N TYR A 19 -13.20 -6.70 -4.41
CA TYR A 19 -12.24 -5.61 -4.54
C TYR A 19 -10.87 -6.01 -3.98
N TRP A 20 -10.84 -6.60 -2.79
CA TRP A 20 -9.59 -7.02 -2.15
C TRP A 20 -8.86 -8.10 -2.96
N LYS A 21 -9.60 -9.01 -3.57
CA LYS A 21 -9.05 -10.05 -4.43
C LYS A 21 -8.55 -9.50 -5.76
N GLU A 22 -9.24 -8.54 -6.36
CA GLU A 22 -8.83 -7.93 -7.64
C GLU A 22 -7.49 -7.17 -7.53
N TRP A 23 -7.26 -6.53 -6.38
CA TRP A 23 -6.09 -5.69 -6.13
C TRP A 23 -4.99 -6.36 -5.29
N ASP A 24 -5.08 -7.68 -5.07
CA ASP A 24 -4.11 -8.44 -4.29
C ASP A 24 -3.91 -7.87 -2.86
N LEU A 25 -4.97 -7.28 -2.27
CA LEU A 25 -4.87 -6.55 -0.99
C LEU A 25 -4.62 -7.46 0.20
N PHE A 26 -5.05 -8.73 0.14
CA PHE A 26 -4.72 -9.70 1.18
C PHE A 26 -3.20 -9.91 1.25
N GLU A 27 -2.53 -10.08 0.11
CA GLU A 27 -1.08 -10.22 0.03
C GLU A 27 -0.38 -8.93 0.47
N LEU A 28 -0.95 -7.77 0.10
CA LEU A 28 -0.46 -6.48 0.56
C LEU A 28 -0.48 -6.36 2.09
N PHE A 29 -1.60 -6.68 2.75
CA PHE A 29 -1.70 -6.59 4.21
C PHE A 29 -0.77 -7.58 4.92
N GLU A 30 -0.64 -8.82 4.42
CA GLU A 30 0.35 -9.76 4.94
C GLU A 30 1.77 -9.17 4.89
N ASP A 31 2.14 -8.52 3.79
CA ASP A 31 3.44 -7.89 3.62
C ASP A 31 3.61 -6.63 4.47
N LEU A 32 2.56 -5.83 4.65
CA LEU A 32 2.59 -4.67 5.54
C LEU A 32 2.79 -5.08 7.00
N HIS A 33 2.18 -6.18 7.46
CA HIS A 33 2.47 -6.72 8.79
C HIS A 33 3.89 -7.32 8.90
N LYS A 34 4.44 -7.90 7.82
CA LYS A 34 5.87 -8.27 7.80
C LYS A 34 6.75 -7.03 7.92
N ALA A 35 6.36 -5.92 7.28
CA ALA A 35 7.10 -4.66 7.33
C ALA A 35 7.06 -4.06 8.74
N GLU A 36 5.91 -4.08 9.40
CA GLU A 36 5.76 -3.70 10.82
C GLU A 36 6.71 -4.49 11.73
N LYS A 37 6.76 -5.82 11.58
CA LYS A 37 7.67 -6.68 12.35
C LYS A 37 9.13 -6.33 12.11
N LEU A 38 9.53 -6.10 10.87
CA LEU A 38 10.89 -5.70 10.52
C LEU A 38 11.25 -4.36 11.19
N LEU A 39 10.35 -3.37 11.15
CA LEU A 39 10.55 -2.09 11.84
C LEU A 39 10.58 -2.24 13.37
N ALA A 40 9.90 -3.24 13.94
CA ALA A 40 9.95 -3.54 15.36
C ALA A 40 11.33 -4.05 15.80
N GLU A 41 12.00 -4.82 14.95
CA GLU A 41 13.32 -5.42 15.22
C GLU A 41 14.49 -4.43 15.08
N ILE A 42 14.30 -3.35 14.32
CA ILE A 42 15.32 -2.31 14.15
C ILE A 42 15.44 -1.48 15.44
N VAL A 43 16.58 -1.58 16.11
CA VAL A 43 16.97 -0.69 17.22
C VAL A 43 17.67 0.54 16.63
N ASN A 44 16.98 1.68 16.62
CA ASN A 44 17.50 2.93 16.06
C ASN A 44 17.04 4.13 16.89
N ASN A 45 17.97 5.02 17.23
CA ASN A 45 17.70 6.25 17.98
C ASN A 45 17.47 7.48 17.09
N ASN A 46 17.37 7.28 15.77
CA ASN A 46 17.07 8.34 14.82
C ASN A 46 15.60 8.76 14.93
N ASN A 47 15.36 10.06 15.17
CA ASN A 47 14.02 10.64 15.29
C ASN A 47 13.18 10.48 14.00
N GLU A 48 13.79 10.57 12.83
CA GLU A 48 13.11 10.37 11.53
C GLU A 48 12.65 8.93 11.37
N PHE A 49 13.47 7.96 11.79
CA PHE A 49 13.08 6.55 11.79
C PHE A 49 11.90 6.30 12.74
N ASN A 50 11.97 6.82 13.96
CA ASN A 50 10.89 6.64 14.95
C ASN A 50 9.58 7.29 14.49
N LYS A 51 9.67 8.47 13.86
CA LYS A 51 8.51 9.11 13.24
C LYS A 51 7.94 8.27 12.09
N PHE A 52 8.78 7.85 11.15
CA PHE A 52 8.36 7.00 10.05
C PHE A 52 7.68 5.72 10.53
N LYS A 53 8.28 5.03 11.52
CA LYS A 53 7.71 3.82 12.11
C LYS A 53 6.34 4.08 12.75
N SER A 54 6.19 5.17 13.50
CA SER A 54 4.91 5.56 14.09
C SER A 54 3.86 5.85 13.02
N ASP A 55 4.20 6.71 12.05
CA ASP A 55 3.31 7.12 10.97
C ASP A 55 2.87 5.92 10.12
N PHE A 56 3.79 4.97 9.87
CA PHE A 56 3.52 3.74 9.14
C PHE A 56 2.54 2.83 9.89
N ILE A 57 2.74 2.64 11.20
CA ILE A 57 1.87 1.80 12.02
C ILE A 57 0.46 2.40 12.08
N GLU A 58 0.36 3.71 12.30
CA GLU A 58 -0.93 4.42 12.31
C GLU A 58 -1.67 4.23 10.97
N GLU A 59 -0.99 4.49 9.86
CA GLU A 59 -1.57 4.33 8.51
C GLU A 59 -2.02 2.89 8.25
N LEU A 60 -1.22 1.88 8.61
CA LEU A 60 -1.55 0.47 8.40
C LEU A 60 -2.88 0.10 9.05
N TYR A 61 -3.07 0.46 10.32
CA TYR A 61 -4.29 0.12 11.03
C TYR A 61 -5.48 1.00 10.62
N GLU A 62 -5.25 2.23 10.16
CA GLU A 62 -6.28 3.09 9.56
C GLU A 62 -6.83 2.46 8.27
N ILE A 63 -5.96 2.13 7.31
CA ILE A 63 -6.38 1.57 6.02
C ILE A 63 -6.96 0.15 6.14
N GLU A 64 -6.56 -0.63 7.14
CA GLU A 64 -7.13 -1.96 7.42
C GLU A 64 -8.58 -1.86 7.94
N GLY A 65 -8.85 -0.87 8.79
CA GLY A 65 -10.17 -0.56 9.32
C GLY A 65 -11.12 0.08 8.29
N ASP A 66 -10.57 0.70 7.26
CA ASP A 66 -11.35 1.46 6.30
C ASP A 66 -12.25 0.62 5.38
N ASN A 67 -13.36 1.24 4.99
CA ASN A 67 -14.28 0.68 3.99
C ASN A 67 -13.75 0.88 2.56
N VAL A 68 -12.99 1.95 2.34
CA VAL A 68 -12.33 2.30 1.08
C VAL A 68 -10.92 2.75 1.42
N ALA A 69 -10.00 1.80 1.50
CA ALA A 69 -8.61 2.06 1.83
C ALA A 69 -7.92 2.92 0.74
N ASP A 70 -7.15 3.92 1.16
CA ASP A 70 -6.26 4.70 0.31
C ASP A 70 -4.81 4.26 0.53
N PHE A 71 -4.20 3.65 -0.48
CA PHE A 71 -2.81 3.17 -0.40
C PHE A 71 -1.79 4.21 -0.89
N THR A 72 -2.18 5.47 -1.09
CA THR A 72 -1.29 6.50 -1.67
C THR A 72 -0.04 6.74 -0.83
N LYS A 73 -0.18 6.79 0.50
CA LYS A 73 0.93 7.02 1.42
C LYS A 73 1.85 5.80 1.53
N ILE A 74 1.28 4.60 1.60
CA ILE A 74 2.03 3.34 1.50
C ILE A 74 2.82 3.30 0.18
N CYS A 75 2.18 3.59 -0.95
CA CYS A 75 2.84 3.64 -2.26
C CYS A 75 4.03 4.62 -2.25
N TYR A 76 3.88 5.76 -1.59
CA TYR A 76 4.95 6.77 -1.49
C TYR A 76 6.13 6.27 -0.66
N TRP A 77 5.91 5.73 0.54
CA TRP A 77 6.98 5.29 1.45
C TRP A 77 7.80 4.12 0.92
N PHE A 78 7.17 3.24 0.15
CA PHE A 78 7.82 2.06 -0.42
C PHE A 78 8.40 2.29 -1.83
N ALA A 79 8.23 3.49 -2.40
CA ALA A 79 8.83 3.81 -3.69
C ALA A 79 10.38 3.80 -3.63
N PRO A 80 11.07 3.59 -4.76
CA PRO A 80 12.52 3.62 -4.78
C PRO A 80 13.09 4.93 -4.22
N LYS A 81 14.15 4.82 -3.43
CA LYS A 81 14.90 5.91 -2.77
C LYS A 81 14.07 6.70 -1.75
N LYS A 82 13.09 6.05 -1.12
CA LYS A 82 12.24 6.62 -0.07
C LYS A 82 12.56 6.03 1.31
N GLU A 83 11.74 6.39 2.29
CA GLU A 83 11.90 6.08 3.71
C GLU A 83 12.17 4.59 3.93
N TRP A 84 11.40 3.70 3.30
CA TRP A 84 11.57 2.26 3.48
C TRP A 84 12.97 1.77 3.08
N GLU A 85 13.44 2.12 1.87
CA GLU A 85 14.76 1.73 1.38
C GLU A 85 15.87 2.35 2.25
N THR A 86 15.67 3.59 2.69
CA THR A 86 16.62 4.33 3.53
C THR A 86 16.83 3.66 4.88
N PHE A 87 15.75 3.17 5.51
CA PHE A 87 15.81 2.60 6.86
C PHE A 87 16.05 1.09 6.91
N CYS A 88 15.52 0.34 5.93
CA CYS A 88 15.55 -1.12 5.96
C CYS A 88 16.63 -1.73 5.07
N GLY A 89 17.21 -0.94 4.16
CA GLY A 89 18.29 -1.35 3.27
C GLY A 89 18.02 -2.68 2.56
N GLN A 90 19.05 -3.52 2.47
CA GLN A 90 18.97 -4.81 1.78
C GLN A 90 17.98 -5.78 2.42
N SER A 91 17.84 -5.76 3.76
CA SER A 91 16.95 -6.64 4.51
C SER A 91 15.48 -6.40 4.17
N GLY A 92 15.11 -5.16 3.87
CA GLY A 92 13.75 -4.78 3.46
C GLY A 92 13.51 -4.77 1.96
N GLN A 93 14.52 -4.98 1.11
CA GLN A 93 14.42 -4.67 -0.32
C GLN A 93 13.32 -5.45 -1.03
N ASN A 94 13.30 -6.79 -0.89
CA ASN A 94 12.33 -7.64 -1.58
C ASN A 94 10.89 -7.36 -1.09
N LEU A 95 10.73 -7.21 0.22
CA LEU A 95 9.44 -6.91 0.83
C LEU A 95 8.91 -5.56 0.35
N GLY A 96 9.76 -4.54 0.38
CA GLY A 96 9.36 -3.20 -0.04
C GLY A 96 9.06 -3.08 -1.53
N LEU A 97 9.81 -3.80 -2.36
CA LEU A 97 9.53 -3.88 -3.79
C LEU A 97 8.17 -4.53 -4.07
N ASN A 98 7.80 -5.58 -3.32
CA ASN A 98 6.50 -6.22 -3.50
C ASN A 98 5.35 -5.29 -3.11
N ILE A 99 5.44 -4.66 -1.93
CA ILE A 99 4.47 -3.66 -1.44
C ILE A 99 4.33 -2.51 -2.45
N TYR A 100 5.45 -1.98 -2.95
CA TYR A 100 5.44 -0.93 -3.97
C TYR A 100 4.75 -1.37 -5.25
N ASN A 101 5.01 -2.58 -5.74
CA ASN A 101 4.41 -3.08 -6.97
C ASN A 101 2.88 -3.19 -6.87
N ILE A 102 2.37 -3.73 -5.77
CA ILE A 102 0.92 -3.87 -5.54
C ILE A 102 0.26 -2.49 -5.41
N THR A 103 0.82 -1.62 -4.58
CA THR A 103 0.25 -0.28 -4.34
C THR A 103 0.39 0.67 -5.55
N ASN A 104 1.45 0.56 -6.33
CA ASN A 104 1.61 1.30 -7.59
C ASN A 104 0.63 0.81 -8.66
N LYS A 105 0.40 -0.51 -8.76
CA LYS A 105 -0.65 -1.09 -9.61
C LYS A 105 -2.02 -0.53 -9.19
N TRP A 106 -2.33 -0.52 -7.90
CA TRP A 106 -3.56 0.05 -7.37
C TRP A 106 -3.71 1.54 -7.73
N LYS A 107 -2.68 2.35 -7.45
CA LYS A 107 -2.68 3.81 -7.69
C LYS A 107 -2.94 4.17 -9.14
N ARG A 108 -2.28 3.48 -10.07
CA ARG A 108 -2.44 3.71 -11.53
C ARG A 108 -3.86 3.49 -12.03
N ASN A 109 -4.66 2.70 -11.31
CA ASN A 109 -6.04 2.38 -11.69
C ASN A 109 -7.09 3.23 -10.95
N HIS A 110 -6.70 3.91 -9.86
CA HIS A 110 -7.60 4.76 -9.07
C HIS A 110 -7.38 6.26 -9.27
N GLY A 111 -6.33 6.67 -10.01
CA GLY A 111 -6.18 8.03 -10.49
C GLY A 111 -5.93 9.08 -9.39
N THR A 112 -5.24 8.68 -8.31
CA THR A 112 -4.82 9.56 -7.22
C THR A 112 -3.41 10.13 -7.39
#